data_AF-A0A1S3YUM8-F1
#
_entry.id   AF-A0A1S3YUM8-F1
#
_cell.length_a   1.000
_cell.length_b   1.000
_cell.length_c   1.000
_cell.angle_alpha   90.00
_cell.angle_beta   90.00
_cell.angle_gamma   90.00
#
_symmetry.space_group_name_H-M   'P 1'
#
loop_
_entity.id
_entity.type
_entity.pdbx_description
1 polymer ?
#
loop_
_entity_poly.entity_id
_entity_poly.type
_entity_poly.pdbx_seq_one_letter_code
_entity_poly.pdbx_strand_id
1 'polypeptide(L)'
;MNAYERSKILLRLADLIEKHNDQVATLETWDTGKLYEQASKIEVPMVVRLLRYYAGRTDKIHDMTIPADGPYHVQTLHEPIEVAGQIIPWNFPLLMFSWKIGHALACGNTVVLKTAEQTPLSAFYVAHLLQEAGLPEGVLNISSGFGLPERLVQITRSPYLRDSIPNSHHQWKKT
;
A
#
# COMPACT_ATOMS: atom_id res chain seq x y z
N MET A 1 9.98 -12.58 -1.41
CA MET A 1 9.42 -11.98 -2.62
C MET A 1 10.39 -10.88 -3.02
N ASN A 2 11.07 -11.05 -4.15
CA ASN A 2 12.10 -10.10 -4.58
C ASN A 2 11.47 -8.78 -5.08
N ALA A 3 12.29 -7.75 -5.30
CA ALA A 3 11.81 -6.44 -5.76
C ALA A 3 10.99 -6.52 -7.06
N TYR A 4 11.39 -7.38 -7.98
CA TYR A 4 10.72 -7.57 -9.27
C TYR A 4 9.32 -8.18 -9.14
N GLU A 5 9.13 -9.17 -8.27
CA GLU A 5 7.83 -9.75 -7.97
C GLU A 5 6.88 -8.72 -7.35
N ARG A 6 7.38 -7.87 -6.44
CA ARG A 6 6.61 -6.74 -5.89
C ARG A 6 6.19 -5.76 -6.97
N SER A 7 7.10 -5.42 -7.89
CA SER A 7 6.82 -4.58 -9.05
C SER A 7 5.66 -5.14 -9.88
N LYS A 8 5.71 -6.44 -10.19
CA LYS A 8 4.67 -7.11 -10.98
C LYS A 8 3.29 -7.02 -10.34
N ILE A 9 3.18 -7.19 -9.03
CA ILE A 9 1.91 -7.09 -8.32
C ILE A 9 1.34 -5.68 -8.43
N LEU A 10 2.17 -4.64 -8.24
CA LEU A 10 1.73 -3.25 -8.36
C LEU A 10 1.32 -2.87 -9.79
N LEU A 11 2.04 -3.38 -10.80
CA LEU A 11 1.65 -3.20 -12.20
C LEU A 11 0.32 -3.89 -12.52
N ARG A 12 0.14 -5.13 -12.08
CA ARG A 12 -1.11 -5.88 -12.24
C ARG A 12 -2.28 -5.19 -11.55
N LEU A 13 -2.08 -4.67 -10.35
CA LEU A 13 -3.10 -3.87 -9.66
C LEU A 13 -3.50 -2.66 -10.51
N ALA A 14 -2.52 -1.93 -11.05
CA ALA A 14 -2.80 -0.77 -11.89
C ALA A 14 -3.63 -1.15 -13.13
N ASP A 15 -3.31 -2.26 -13.78
CA ASP A 15 -4.05 -2.77 -14.94
C ASP A 15 -5.46 -3.24 -14.56
N LEU A 16 -5.63 -3.87 -13.40
CA LEU A 16 -6.95 -4.28 -12.90
C LEU A 16 -7.82 -3.07 -12.56
N ILE A 17 -7.27 -2.05 -11.90
CA ILE A 17 -8.01 -0.81 -11.61
C ILE A 17 -8.43 -0.11 -12.91
N GLU A 18 -7.54 -0.07 -13.91
CA GLU A 18 -7.84 0.51 -15.22
C GLU A 18 -8.95 -0.27 -15.95
N LYS A 19 -8.91 -1.61 -15.88
CA LYS A 19 -9.97 -2.49 -16.41
C LYS A 19 -11.31 -2.31 -15.70
N HIS A 20 -11.28 -2.07 -14.39
CA HIS A 20 -12.47 -1.90 -13.54
C HIS A 20 -12.77 -0.42 -13.26
N ASN A 21 -12.36 0.50 -14.14
CA ASN A 21 -12.50 1.94 -13.92
C ASN A 21 -13.95 2.32 -13.61
N ASP A 22 -14.92 1.83 -14.38
CA ASP A 22 -16.32 2.19 -14.17
C ASP A 22 -16.83 1.77 -12.78
N GLN A 23 -16.48 0.55 -12.32
CA GLN A 23 -16.87 0.08 -10.98
C GLN A 23 -16.19 0.89 -9.88
N VAL A 24 -14.88 1.14 -10.01
CA VAL A 24 -14.10 1.90 -9.02
C VAL A 24 -14.62 3.35 -8.93
N ALA A 25 -14.84 3.99 -10.07
CA ALA A 25 -15.35 5.36 -10.13
C ALA A 25 -16.78 5.46 -9.61
N THR A 26 -17.64 4.47 -9.89
CA THR A 26 -19.01 4.43 -9.36
C THR A 26 -18.99 4.33 -7.84
N LEU A 27 -18.18 3.42 -7.28
CA LEU A 27 -18.04 3.29 -5.83
C LEU A 27 -17.53 4.59 -5.20
N GLU A 28 -16.48 5.18 -5.77
CA GLU A 28 -15.92 6.44 -5.27
C GLU A 28 -16.95 7.57 -5.26
N THR A 29 -17.75 7.69 -6.33
CA THR A 29 -18.84 8.66 -6.42
C THR A 29 -19.95 8.41 -5.41
N TRP A 30 -20.34 7.16 -5.21
CA TRP A 30 -21.38 6.80 -4.25
C TRP A 30 -20.94 7.06 -2.80
N ASP A 31 -19.68 6.79 -2.49
CA ASP A 31 -19.15 6.89 -1.13
C ASP A 31 -18.90 8.37 -0.74
N THR A 32 -18.33 9.15 -1.66
CA THR A 32 -17.91 10.54 -1.37
C THR A 32 -18.91 11.61 -1.81
N GLY A 33 -19.82 11.27 -2.73
CA GLY A 33 -20.73 12.22 -3.38
C GLY A 33 -20.09 13.05 -4.51
N LYS A 34 -18.85 12.75 -4.95
CA LYS A 34 -18.18 13.47 -6.04
C LYS A 34 -18.75 13.10 -7.42
N LEU A 35 -18.61 14.00 -8.41
CA LEU A 35 -19.08 13.73 -9.77
C LEU A 35 -18.40 12.49 -10.37
N TYR A 36 -19.18 11.60 -10.99
CA TYR A 36 -18.68 10.40 -11.66
C TYR A 36 -17.58 10.71 -12.69
N GLU A 37 -17.80 11.74 -13.49
CA GLU A 37 -16.84 12.14 -14.51
C GLU A 37 -15.49 12.56 -13.91
N GLN A 38 -15.52 13.23 -12.76
CA GLN A 38 -14.30 13.58 -12.02
C GLN A 38 -13.60 12.32 -11.49
N ALA A 39 -14.34 11.39 -10.87
CA ALA A 39 -13.78 10.15 -10.36
C ALA A 39 -13.16 9.29 -11.47
N SER A 40 -13.89 9.08 -12.57
CA SER A 40 -13.52 8.21 -13.68
C SER A 40 -12.43 8.78 -14.58
N LYS A 41 -12.47 10.07 -14.91
CA LYS A 41 -11.54 10.67 -15.89
C LYS A 41 -10.31 11.32 -15.26
N ILE A 42 -10.33 11.59 -13.95
CA ILE A 42 -9.25 12.29 -13.27
C ILE A 42 -8.65 11.42 -12.18
N GLU A 43 -9.45 10.98 -11.21
CA GLU A 43 -8.91 10.32 -10.01
C GLU A 43 -8.40 8.91 -10.27
N VAL A 44 -9.18 8.05 -10.95
CA VAL A 44 -8.75 6.70 -11.29
C VAL A 44 -7.48 6.70 -12.16
N PRO A 45 -7.37 7.51 -13.23
CA PRO A 45 -6.13 7.62 -14.00
C PRO A 45 -4.93 8.10 -13.18
N MET A 46 -5.13 9.03 -12.24
CA MET A 46 -4.05 9.46 -11.33
C MET A 46 -3.58 8.32 -10.43
N VAL A 47 -4.50 7.52 -9.91
CA VAL A 47 -4.21 6.33 -9.08
C VAL A 47 -3.41 5.31 -9.87
N VAL A 48 -3.86 4.95 -11.08
CA VAL A 48 -3.17 4.00 -11.98
C VAL A 48 -1.75 4.49 -12.27
N ARG A 49 -1.60 5.77 -12.63
CA ARG A 49 -0.28 6.37 -12.90
C ARG A 49 0.66 6.29 -11.70
N LEU A 50 0.14 6.55 -10.50
CA LEU A 50 0.93 6.51 -9.27
C LEU A 50 1.36 5.09 -8.91
N LEU A 51 0.47 4.11 -9.05
CA LEU A 51 0.80 2.70 -8.79
C LEU A 51 1.90 2.22 -9.77
N ARG A 52 1.80 2.58 -11.05
CA ARG A 52 2.85 2.32 -12.05
C ARG A 52 4.18 2.99 -11.67
N TYR A 53 4.14 4.22 -11.13
CA TYR A 53 5.33 4.91 -10.65
C TYR A 53 6.01 4.16 -9.48
N TYR A 54 5.25 3.76 -8.46
CA TYR A 54 5.80 3.02 -7.33
C TYR A 54 6.25 1.61 -7.70
N ALA A 55 5.57 0.95 -8.63
CA ALA A 55 6.02 -0.31 -9.18
C ALA A 55 7.42 -0.19 -9.79
N GLY A 56 7.68 0.89 -10.53
CA GLY A 56 8.99 1.20 -11.08
C GLY A 56 10.03 1.66 -10.06
N ARG A 57 9.67 1.88 -8.80
CA ARG A 57 10.60 2.23 -7.71
C ARG A 57 11.09 1.02 -6.91
N THR A 58 10.36 -0.09 -6.93
CA THR A 58 10.63 -1.30 -6.13
C THR A 58 12.06 -1.84 -6.28
N ASP A 59 12.64 -1.74 -7.47
CA ASP A 59 13.98 -2.20 -7.86
C ASP A 59 15.06 -1.09 -7.81
N LYS A 60 14.69 0.11 -7.37
CA LYS A 60 15.54 1.32 -7.37
C LYS A 60 15.68 1.93 -5.97
N ILE A 61 15.49 1.12 -4.94
CA ILE A 61 15.81 1.49 -3.57
C ILE A 61 17.29 1.18 -3.41
N HIS A 62 18.12 2.22 -3.46
CA HIS A 62 19.57 2.09 -3.48
C HIS A 62 20.17 2.35 -2.10
N ASP A 63 21.09 1.49 -1.74
CA ASP A 63 21.98 1.67 -0.59
C ASP A 63 23.14 2.58 -0.96
N MET A 64 23.86 3.07 0.06
CA MET A 64 25.01 3.94 -0.16
C MET A 64 26.23 3.36 0.54
N THR A 65 27.35 3.36 -0.16
CA THR A 65 28.66 3.11 0.42
C THR A 65 29.31 4.45 0.74
N ILE A 66 29.72 4.66 1.98
CA ILE A 66 30.26 5.93 2.47
C ILE A 66 31.79 5.79 2.58
N PRO A 67 32.58 6.71 2.01
CA PRO A 67 34.01 6.73 2.23
C PRO A 67 34.27 7.08 3.71
N ALA A 68 34.93 6.17 4.42
CA ALA A 68 35.30 6.35 5.82
C ALA A 68 36.82 6.55 5.95
N ASP A 69 37.23 7.33 6.94
CA ASP A 69 38.64 7.48 7.29
C ASP A 69 39.15 6.18 7.93
N GLY A 70 40.22 5.60 7.38
CA GLY A 70 40.85 4.37 7.88
C GLY A 70 40.38 3.07 7.18
N PRO A 71 40.74 1.88 7.71
CA PRO A 71 40.48 0.59 7.06
C PRO A 71 39.06 0.06 7.35
N TYR A 72 38.05 0.91 7.18
CA TYR A 72 36.65 0.56 7.45
C TYR A 72 35.82 0.56 6.17
N HIS A 73 34.96 -0.45 6.02
CA HIS A 73 33.92 -0.46 5.00
C HIS A 73 32.60 0.00 5.64
N VAL A 74 32.06 1.12 5.18
CA VAL A 74 30.83 1.71 5.70
C VAL A 74 29.76 1.71 4.61
N GLN A 75 28.61 1.13 4.92
CA GLN A 75 27.44 1.09 4.04
C GLN A 75 26.17 1.39 4.83
N THR A 76 25.21 2.05 4.18
CA THR A 76 23.86 2.28 4.71
C THR A 76 22.87 1.43 3.95
N LEU A 77 22.11 0.60 4.67
CA LEU A 77 21.08 -0.27 4.11
C LEU A 77 19.69 0.33 4.32
N HIS A 78 18.86 0.33 3.28
CA HIS A 78 17.45 0.72 3.37
C HIS A 78 16.57 -0.51 3.55
N GLU A 79 16.35 -0.88 4.81
CA GLU A 79 15.50 -2.01 5.17
C GLU A 79 14.03 -1.58 5.39
N PRO A 80 13.06 -2.45 5.06
CA PRO A 80 11.66 -2.21 5.41
C PRO A 80 11.47 -2.12 6.93
N ILE A 81 10.56 -1.22 7.36
CA ILE A 81 10.18 -1.02 8.77
C ILE A 81 9.26 -2.15 9.28
N GLU A 82 8.83 -3.04 8.38
CA GLU A 82 7.97 -4.21 8.60
C GLU A 82 6.48 -3.90 8.58
N VAL A 83 5.86 -3.55 9.72
CA VAL A 83 4.41 -3.32 9.83
C VAL A 83 4.13 -1.81 9.88
N ALA A 84 3.49 -1.28 8.84
CA ALA A 84 3.11 0.12 8.74
C ALA A 84 1.63 0.34 9.07
N GLY A 85 1.35 1.12 10.11
CA GLY A 85 0.00 1.58 10.44
C GLY A 85 -0.33 2.85 9.70
N GLN A 86 -1.44 2.85 8.97
CA GLN A 86 -1.82 3.94 8.08
C GLN A 86 -3.27 4.35 8.32
N ILE A 87 -3.55 5.65 8.30
CA ILE A 87 -4.91 6.21 8.45
C ILE A 87 -5.16 7.17 7.30
N ILE A 88 -6.25 7.00 6.56
CA ILE A 88 -6.63 7.88 5.43
C ILE A 88 -7.93 8.64 5.71
N PRO A 89 -8.04 9.89 5.23
CA PRO A 89 -9.26 10.71 5.33
C PRO A 89 -10.28 10.37 4.22
N TRP A 90 -11.45 11.02 4.29
CA TRP A 90 -12.62 10.73 3.44
C TRP A 90 -12.73 11.55 2.15
N ASN A 91 -11.88 12.54 1.92
CA ASN A 91 -12.04 13.47 0.79
C ASN A 91 -11.62 12.86 -0.56
N PHE A 92 -10.51 12.12 -0.58
CA PHE A 92 -10.02 11.39 -1.75
C PHE A 92 -9.60 9.97 -1.35
N PRO A 93 -10.53 9.13 -0.88
CA PRO A 93 -10.21 7.85 -0.24
C PRO A 93 -9.39 6.93 -1.16
N LEU A 94 -9.76 6.81 -2.44
CA LEU A 94 -9.03 5.98 -3.40
C LEU A 94 -7.61 6.51 -3.69
N LEU A 95 -7.48 7.83 -3.85
CA LEU A 95 -6.18 8.46 -4.11
C LEU A 95 -5.26 8.32 -2.88
N MET A 96 -5.78 8.61 -1.69
CA MET A 96 -5.07 8.49 -0.42
C MET A 96 -4.66 7.05 -0.12
N PHE A 97 -5.53 6.09 -0.42
CA PHE A 97 -5.21 4.67 -0.37
C PHE A 97 -3.97 4.37 -1.22
N SER A 98 -4.00 4.79 -2.49
CA SER A 98 -2.92 4.51 -3.45
C SER A 98 -1.60 5.20 -3.08
N TRP A 99 -1.68 6.40 -2.51
CA TRP A 99 -0.52 7.13 -1.99
C TRP A 99 0.15 6.38 -0.87
N LYS A 100 -0.63 5.75 0.00
CA LYS A 100 -0.11 5.07 1.19
C LYS A 100 0.32 3.63 0.93
N ILE A 101 -0.48 2.88 0.17
CA ILE A 101 -0.20 1.49 -0.16
C ILE A 101 0.91 1.37 -1.20
N GLY A 102 0.92 2.24 -2.22
CA GLY A 102 1.90 2.19 -3.30
C GLY A 102 3.34 2.25 -2.79
N HIS A 103 3.67 3.20 -1.92
CA HIS A 103 5.02 3.29 -1.37
C HIS A 103 5.33 2.17 -0.37
N ALA A 104 4.37 1.79 0.48
CA ALA A 104 4.60 0.81 1.53
C ALA A 104 4.92 -0.57 0.93
N LEU A 105 4.14 -0.99 -0.08
CA LEU A 105 4.39 -2.24 -0.80
C LEU A 105 5.67 -2.17 -1.64
N ALA A 106 5.99 -1.01 -2.23
CA ALA A 106 7.24 -0.85 -2.98
C ALA A 106 8.47 -1.08 -2.11
N CYS A 107 8.49 -0.50 -0.90
CA CYS A 107 9.55 -0.69 0.09
C CYS A 107 9.56 -2.08 0.73
N GLY A 108 8.50 -2.87 0.55
CA GLY A 108 8.40 -4.21 1.11
C GLY A 108 7.81 -4.27 2.52
N ASN A 109 7.04 -3.26 2.93
CA ASN A 109 6.31 -3.26 4.18
C ASN A 109 4.98 -4.00 4.05
N THR A 110 4.53 -4.58 5.16
CA THR A 110 3.14 -4.98 5.40
C THR A 110 2.37 -3.81 5.98
N VAL A 111 1.06 -3.73 5.73
CA VAL A 111 0.24 -2.57 6.08
C VAL A 111 -1.00 -2.97 6.86
N VAL A 112 -1.27 -2.22 7.92
CA VAL A 112 -2.59 -2.15 8.55
C VAL A 112 -3.17 -0.77 8.29
N LEU A 113 -4.23 -0.72 7.50
CA LEU A 113 -4.87 0.51 7.05
C LEU A 113 -6.21 0.72 7.77
N LYS A 114 -6.41 1.93 8.28
CA LYS A 114 -7.71 2.46 8.67
C LYS A 114 -8.25 3.37 7.58
N THR A 115 -9.42 3.05 7.06
CA THR A 115 -10.17 3.97 6.20
C THR A 115 -11.00 4.91 7.05
N ALA A 116 -11.40 6.05 6.49
CA ALA A 116 -12.45 6.86 7.08
C ALA A 116 -13.76 6.09 7.08
N GLU A 117 -14.54 6.25 8.15
CA GLU A 117 -15.81 5.54 8.34
C GLU A 117 -16.88 5.93 7.32
N GLN A 118 -16.81 7.16 6.81
CA GLN A 118 -17.74 7.68 5.81
C GLN A 118 -17.51 7.08 4.44
N THR A 119 -16.26 6.68 4.13
CA THR A 119 -15.84 6.30 2.78
C THR A 119 -14.99 5.02 2.71
N PRO A 120 -15.51 3.87 3.14
CA PRO A 120 -14.75 2.63 3.16
C PRO A 120 -14.80 1.81 1.87
N LEU A 121 -15.78 2.04 0.98
CA LEU A 121 -16.16 1.09 -0.07
C LEU A 121 -15.05 0.93 -1.12
N SER A 122 -14.51 2.05 -1.61
CA SER A 122 -13.46 2.05 -2.63
C SER A 122 -12.20 1.30 -2.18
N ALA A 123 -11.83 1.47 -0.91
CA ALA A 123 -10.65 0.82 -0.35
C ALA A 123 -10.82 -0.70 -0.25
N PHE A 124 -12.00 -1.19 0.17
CA PHE A 124 -12.29 -2.63 0.21
C PHE A 124 -12.33 -3.25 -1.18
N TYR A 125 -12.91 -2.56 -2.16
CA TYR A 125 -12.96 -3.06 -3.53
C TYR A 125 -11.55 -3.16 -4.15
N VAL A 126 -10.71 -2.13 -3.97
CA VAL A 126 -9.32 -2.18 -4.46
C VAL A 126 -8.48 -3.21 -3.71
N ALA A 127 -8.74 -3.46 -2.43
CA ALA A 127 -8.09 -4.54 -1.70
C ALA A 127 -8.41 -5.92 -2.29
N HIS A 128 -9.65 -6.12 -2.75
CA HIS A 128 -10.03 -7.33 -3.47
C HIS A 128 -9.26 -7.46 -4.80
N LEU A 129 -9.19 -6.39 -5.60
CA LEU A 129 -8.37 -6.38 -6.83
C LEU A 129 -6.89 -6.64 -6.54
N LEU A 130 -6.38 -6.20 -5.40
CA LEU A 130 -5.00 -6.42 -5.00
C LEU A 130 -4.74 -7.88 -4.60
N GLN A 131 -5.73 -8.56 -4.01
CA GLN A 131 -5.69 -10.00 -3.81
C GLN A 131 -5.67 -10.74 -5.15
N GLU A 132 -6.51 -10.33 -6.11
CA GLU A 132 -6.49 -10.87 -7.48
C GLU A 132 -5.16 -10.63 -8.21
N ALA A 133 -4.50 -9.49 -7.96
CA ALA A 133 -3.18 -9.17 -8.50
C ALA A 133 -2.07 -10.11 -7.99
N GLY A 134 -2.36 -10.89 -6.93
CA GLY A 134 -1.45 -11.86 -6.32
C GLY A 134 -0.75 -11.35 -5.07
N LEU A 135 -1.30 -10.34 -4.37
CA LEU A 135 -0.79 -9.95 -3.07
C LEU A 135 -0.96 -11.10 -2.06
N PRO A 136 0.10 -11.52 -1.34
CA PRO A 136 -0.02 -12.55 -0.32
C PRO A 136 -0.98 -12.13 0.80
N GLU A 137 -1.66 -13.12 1.38
CA GLU A 137 -2.58 -12.89 2.50
C GLU A 137 -1.85 -12.30 3.71
N GLY A 138 -2.53 -11.42 4.46
CA GLY A 138 -1.99 -10.75 5.65
C GLY A 138 -1.04 -9.59 5.38
N VAL A 139 -0.63 -9.34 4.12
CA VAL A 139 0.24 -8.20 3.77
C VAL A 139 -0.49 -6.87 3.85
N LEU A 140 -1.77 -6.85 3.46
CA LEU A 140 -2.65 -5.70 3.61
C LEU A 140 -3.86 -6.11 4.46
N ASN A 141 -4.05 -5.41 5.58
CA ASN A 141 -5.21 -5.57 6.43
C ASN A 141 -5.94 -4.23 6.50
N ILE A 142 -7.22 -4.20 6.14
CA ILE A 142 -8.03 -2.98 6.16
C ILE A 142 -9.07 -3.10 7.26
N SER A 143 -9.20 -2.04 8.06
CA SER A 143 -10.27 -1.89 9.03
C SER A 143 -11.02 -0.58 8.78
N SER A 144 -12.34 -0.64 8.83
CA SER A 144 -13.21 0.54 8.81
C SER A 144 -14.02 0.60 10.09
N GLY A 145 -14.33 1.81 10.55
CA GLY A 145 -15.27 2.04 11.64
C GLY A 145 -14.92 3.20 12.55
N PHE A 146 -15.92 3.61 13.34
CA PHE A 146 -15.77 4.63 14.37
C PHE A 146 -14.74 4.18 15.41
N GLY A 147 -13.70 4.99 15.61
CA GLY A 147 -12.70 4.73 16.63
C GLY A 147 -11.55 5.71 16.56
N LEU A 148 -11.14 6.20 17.74
CA LEU A 148 -9.97 7.06 17.93
C LEU A 148 -8.75 6.47 17.20
N PRO A 149 -7.86 7.31 16.65
CA PRO A 149 -6.58 6.88 16.07
C PRO A 149 -5.79 5.95 16.99
N GLU A 150 -5.99 6.07 18.30
CA GLU A 150 -5.42 5.26 19.38
C GLU A 150 -5.57 3.75 19.19
N ARG A 151 -6.70 3.27 18.63
CA ARG A 151 -6.91 1.84 18.40
C ARG A 151 -5.96 1.30 17.32
N LEU A 152 -5.65 2.10 16.29
CA LEU A 152 -4.65 1.71 15.29
C LEU A 152 -3.22 1.80 15.82
N VAL A 153 -2.97 2.76 16.70
CA VAL A 153 -1.68 2.89 17.41
C VAL A 153 -1.45 1.70 18.33
N GLN A 154 -2.48 1.21 19.02
CA GLN A 154 -2.39 -0.03 19.79
C GLN A 154 -2.11 -1.25 18.92
N ILE A 155 -2.73 -1.32 17.74
CA ILE A 155 -2.53 -2.40 16.77
C ILE A 155 -1.10 -2.38 16.22
N THR A 156 -0.57 -1.22 15.81
CA THR A 156 0.83 -1.14 15.34
C THR A 156 1.87 -1.30 16.43
N ARG A 157 1.59 -0.89 17.67
CA ARG A 157 2.49 -1.07 18.83
C ARG A 157 2.34 -2.42 19.50
N SER A 158 1.37 -3.24 19.09
CA SER A 158 1.16 -4.56 19.67
C SER A 158 2.34 -5.47 19.30
N PRO A 159 3.11 -5.99 20.28
CA PRO A 159 4.19 -6.94 20.00
C PRO A 159 3.66 -8.17 19.24
N TYR A 160 2.42 -8.56 19.55
CA TYR A 160 1.75 -9.70 18.95
C TYR A 160 1.53 -9.58 17.44
N LEU A 161 1.40 -8.39 16.85
CA LEU A 161 1.19 -8.27 15.40
C LEU A 161 2.48 -8.41 14.58
N ARG A 162 3.64 -8.16 15.18
CA ARG A 162 4.91 -8.60 14.59
C ARG A 162 5.00 -10.11 14.57
N ASP A 163 4.55 -10.76 15.64
CA ASP A 163 4.70 -12.21 15.82
C ASP A 163 3.55 -13.07 15.22
N SER A 164 2.36 -12.51 15.01
CA SER A 164 1.15 -13.23 14.59
C SER A 164 0.84 -13.17 13.09
N ILE A 165 1.52 -12.33 12.31
CA ILE A 165 1.49 -12.44 10.85
C ILE A 165 2.29 -13.69 10.48
N PRO A 166 1.65 -14.81 10.10
CA PRO A 166 2.34 -16.08 9.98
C PRO A 166 3.38 -15.98 8.86
N ASN A 167 4.66 -16.20 9.18
CA ASN A 167 5.73 -16.44 8.20
C ASN A 167 5.97 -15.35 7.12
N SER A 168 5.50 -14.11 7.27
CA SER A 168 5.89 -13.03 6.33
C SER A 168 7.39 -12.74 6.42
N HIS A 169 8.00 -12.84 7.61
CA HIS A 169 9.44 -12.67 7.80
C HIS A 169 10.30 -13.64 6.97
N HIS A 170 9.83 -14.85 6.66
CA HIS A 170 10.57 -15.82 5.84
C HIS A 170 10.16 -15.80 4.36
N GLN A 171 8.92 -15.42 4.04
CA GLN A 171 8.49 -15.28 2.65
C GLN A 171 8.97 -13.96 2.02
N TRP A 172 9.26 -12.93 2.82
CA TRP A 172 9.71 -11.61 2.35
C TRP A 172 11.23 -11.41 2.39
N LYS A 173 11.96 -12.03 3.32
CA LYS A 173 13.43 -11.86 3.48
C LYS A 173 14.31 -12.83 2.68
N LYS A 174 13.76 -13.73 1.85
CA LYS A 174 14.59 -14.56 0.94
C LYS A 174 14.94 -13.81 -0.34
N THR A 175 15.98 -12.99 -0.25
CA THR A 175 17.06 -12.71 -1.23
C THR A 175 17.90 -11.59 -0.67
#